data_AF-A0A2P9GWY6-F1
#
_entry.id   AF-A0A2P9GWY6-F1
#
_cell.length_a   1.000
_cell.length_b   1.000
_cell.length_c   1.000
_cell.angle_alpha   90.00
_cell.angle_beta   90.00
_cell.angle_gamma   90.00
#
_symmetry.space_group_name_H-M   'P 1'
#
loop_
_entity.id
_entity.type
_entity.pdbx_description
1 polymer ?
#
loop_
_entity_poly.entity_id
_entity_poly.type
_entity_poly.pdbx_seq_one_letter_code
_entity_poly.pdbx_strand_id
1 'polypeptide(L)'
;MYLTSFIHREELLRIAHRWLCGRAEPFDAMLLTRIFICDGYVLGETLETVIGEIVGKLYCGEFRKVRIRSKGGLRDELCHITGEISPRMAYLFECYRQNSEYFYYQTPVNGVLCIDDGGRLIASYRIKRPKRIAEKANRRIANWIFQTVQSKAQTMADVRAKKFGIALDQLITPREEMDREFIEAEASIADSFRQGAIRIERSSITIDDVGGVKILGTQEQLAKIEGALRSDPSIGVSERESFCGNYEASSLILDIPWDPEEICRKFRDSKSWEKYLNRGISASELKKGIEPLLENAEARIKVELILSTPEAMVESELGNSIHEERIISQRDHKPYKGYIPTNVEFLLEYLFAVGLSPAAEIKEVPIKLWGRYLPDTLVMFIRELFQLPQYDLFY
;
A
#
# COMPACT_ATOMS: atom_id res chain seq x y z
N MET A 1 9.94 -3.67 4.78
CA MET A 1 8.68 -3.73 4.00
C MET A 1 9.02 -4.32 2.65
N TYR A 2 8.25 -5.28 2.15
CA TYR A 2 8.51 -5.94 0.87
C TYR A 2 7.32 -5.71 -0.08
N LEU A 3 7.49 -4.85 -1.08
CA LEU A 3 6.42 -4.44 -1.99
C LEU A 3 6.55 -5.24 -3.28
N THR A 4 5.71 -6.25 -3.50
CA THR A 4 5.87 -7.13 -4.68
C THR A 4 5.42 -6.47 -5.99
N SER A 5 4.70 -5.35 -5.93
CA SER A 5 4.46 -4.50 -7.12
C SER A 5 5.68 -3.67 -7.54
N PHE A 6 6.74 -3.65 -6.73
CA PHE A 6 7.97 -2.87 -6.99
C PHE A 6 9.04 -3.79 -7.57
N ILE A 7 9.83 -3.25 -8.50
CA ILE A 7 10.91 -3.96 -9.18
C ILE A 7 12.19 -3.96 -8.35
N HIS A 8 12.41 -2.96 -7.50
CA HIS A 8 13.55 -2.87 -6.58
C HIS A 8 13.17 -3.25 -5.14
N ARG A 9 12.23 -4.20 -4.99
CA ARG A 9 11.66 -4.62 -3.70
C ARG A 9 12.66 -5.18 -2.70
N GLU A 10 13.71 -5.84 -3.16
CA GLU A 10 14.80 -6.31 -2.29
C GLU A 10 15.63 -5.14 -1.75
N GLU A 11 15.92 -4.14 -2.58
CA GLU A 11 16.68 -2.96 -2.15
C GLU A 11 15.88 -2.11 -1.18
N LEU A 12 14.59 -1.89 -1.47
CA LEU A 12 13.67 -1.22 -0.54
C LEU A 12 13.54 -1.96 0.80
N LEU A 13 13.53 -3.29 0.77
CA LEU A 13 13.52 -4.12 1.99
C LEU A 13 14.80 -3.92 2.82
N ARG A 14 15.97 -3.90 2.18
CA ARG A 14 17.25 -3.66 2.85
C ARG A 14 17.30 -2.29 3.51
N ILE A 15 16.94 -1.23 2.77
CA ILE A 15 16.89 0.14 3.31
C ILE A 15 15.93 0.20 4.51
N ALA A 16 14.72 -0.33 4.36
CA ALA A 16 13.73 -0.34 5.44
C ALA A 16 14.22 -1.12 6.68
N HIS A 17 14.89 -2.26 6.50
CA HIS A 17 15.45 -3.06 7.60
C HIS A 17 16.55 -2.31 8.35
N ARG A 18 17.49 -1.70 7.61
CA ARG A 18 18.54 -0.85 8.21
C ARG A 18 17.94 0.31 9.01
N TRP A 19 16.93 0.97 8.46
CA TRP A 19 16.26 2.10 9.10
C TRP A 19 15.48 1.71 10.35
N LEU A 20 14.80 0.55 10.34
CA LEU A 20 14.16 0.00 11.54
C LEU A 20 15.18 -0.26 12.67
N CYS A 21 16.42 -0.57 12.31
CA CYS A 21 17.54 -0.71 13.25
C CYS A 21 18.29 0.62 13.51
N GLY A 22 17.77 1.75 13.03
CA GLY A 22 18.34 3.08 13.22
C GLY A 22 19.63 3.37 12.47
N ARG A 23 19.98 2.58 11.44
CA ARG A 23 21.23 2.66 10.67
C ARG A 23 20.96 3.24 9.27
N ALA A 24 21.04 4.55 9.10
CA ALA A 24 21.01 5.14 7.75
C ALA A 24 22.38 4.99 7.09
N GLU A 25 22.40 4.72 5.79
CA GLU A 25 23.58 4.85 4.94
C GLU A 25 23.53 6.16 4.14
N PRO A 26 24.67 6.77 3.79
CA PRO A 26 24.70 8.09 3.13
C PRO A 26 23.88 8.20 1.85
N PHE A 27 23.75 7.10 1.10
CA PHE A 27 23.07 7.07 -0.20
C PHE A 27 21.61 6.61 -0.13
N ASP A 28 21.09 6.28 1.06
CA ASP A 28 19.73 5.75 1.21
C ASP A 28 18.67 6.69 0.62
N ALA A 29 18.82 8.00 0.83
CA ALA A 29 17.86 8.99 0.35
C ALA A 29 17.79 9.06 -1.19
N MET A 30 18.95 9.08 -1.84
CA MET A 30 19.07 9.03 -3.28
C MET A 30 18.53 7.69 -3.85
N LEU A 31 18.84 6.57 -3.21
CA LEU A 31 18.34 5.26 -3.61
C LEU A 31 16.81 5.17 -3.47
N LEU A 32 16.24 5.60 -2.35
CA LEU A 32 14.77 5.66 -2.16
C LEU A 32 14.09 6.50 -3.23
N THR A 33 14.69 7.64 -3.56
CA THR A 33 14.20 8.52 -4.63
C THR A 33 14.19 7.81 -5.98
N ARG A 34 15.30 7.16 -6.35
CA ARG A 34 15.43 6.40 -7.60
C ARG A 34 14.40 5.27 -7.66
N ILE A 35 14.26 4.50 -6.58
CA ILE A 35 13.26 3.43 -6.45
C ILE A 35 11.85 4.00 -6.66
N PHE A 36 11.46 5.08 -5.98
CA PHE A 36 10.08 5.59 -6.10
C PHE A 36 9.77 6.28 -7.43
N ILE A 37 10.78 6.81 -8.13
CA ILE A 37 10.61 7.29 -9.50
C ILE A 37 10.46 6.10 -10.44
N CYS A 38 11.41 5.17 -10.40
CA CYS A 38 11.49 4.05 -11.33
C CYS A 38 10.31 3.08 -11.16
N ASP A 39 10.11 2.55 -9.95
CA ASP A 39 9.08 1.56 -9.64
C ASP A 39 7.68 2.14 -9.77
N GLY A 40 7.52 3.40 -9.39
CA GLY A 40 6.24 4.11 -9.56
C GLY A 40 5.88 4.29 -11.04
N TYR A 41 6.87 4.55 -11.89
CA TYR A 41 6.67 4.67 -13.34
C TYR A 41 6.39 3.31 -13.99
N VAL A 42 7.25 2.31 -13.72
CA VAL A 42 7.09 0.94 -14.21
C VAL A 42 5.70 0.41 -13.84
N LEU A 43 5.32 0.50 -12.56
CA LEU A 43 4.02 0.03 -12.09
C LEU A 43 2.86 0.74 -12.81
N GLY A 44 2.94 2.06 -13.00
CA GLY A 44 1.88 2.83 -13.65
C GLY A 44 1.66 2.43 -15.10
N GLU A 45 2.74 2.31 -15.86
CA GLU A 45 2.70 1.91 -17.27
C GLU A 45 2.32 0.43 -17.43
N THR A 46 2.81 -0.47 -16.55
CA THR A 46 2.42 -1.87 -16.57
C THR A 46 0.93 -2.05 -16.26
N LEU A 47 0.37 -1.31 -15.27
CA LEU A 47 -1.07 -1.32 -15.01
C LEU A 47 -1.87 -0.85 -16.24
N GLU A 48 -1.35 0.13 -16.99
CA GLU A 48 -1.96 0.64 -18.20
C GLU A 48 -1.92 -0.35 -19.38
N THR A 49 -0.85 -1.13 -19.52
CA THR A 49 -0.79 -2.22 -20.50
C THR A 49 -1.74 -3.35 -20.13
N VAL A 50 -1.69 -3.83 -18.88
CA VAL A 50 -2.53 -4.93 -18.37
C VAL A 50 -4.01 -4.62 -18.48
N ILE A 51 -4.42 -3.38 -18.14
CA ILE A 51 -5.82 -3.00 -18.28
C ILE A 51 -6.27 -3.02 -19.74
N GLY A 52 -5.42 -2.59 -20.67
CA GLY A 52 -5.69 -2.65 -22.11
C GLY A 52 -5.89 -4.08 -22.59
N GLU A 53 -5.02 -5.00 -22.17
CA GLU A 53 -5.11 -6.42 -22.52
C GLU A 53 -6.35 -7.10 -21.94
N ILE A 54 -6.64 -6.89 -20.64
CA ILE A 54 -7.79 -7.51 -19.97
C ILE A 54 -9.10 -6.95 -20.53
N VAL A 55 -9.19 -5.62 -20.70
CA VAL A 55 -10.40 -4.99 -21.25
C VAL A 55 -10.59 -5.37 -22.70
N GLY A 56 -9.53 -5.42 -23.51
CA GLY A 56 -9.59 -5.83 -24.92
C GLY A 56 -10.08 -7.28 -25.11
N LYS A 57 -9.91 -8.16 -24.11
CA LYS A 57 -10.49 -9.52 -24.11
C LYS A 57 -12.01 -9.54 -23.88
N LEU A 58 -12.59 -8.49 -23.31
CA LEU A 58 -14.00 -8.40 -22.93
C LEU A 58 -14.83 -7.50 -23.84
N TYR A 59 -14.20 -6.43 -24.28
CA TYR A 59 -14.84 -5.31 -24.94
C TYR A 59 -14.16 -5.07 -26.28
N CYS A 60 -14.95 -5.16 -27.35
CA CYS A 60 -14.46 -5.02 -28.72
C CYS A 60 -14.37 -3.57 -29.21
N GLY A 61 -14.78 -2.59 -28.41
CA GLY A 61 -14.75 -1.17 -28.75
C GLY A 61 -13.58 -0.42 -28.12
N GLU A 62 -13.47 0.86 -28.44
CA GLU A 62 -12.51 1.75 -27.78
C GLU A 62 -13.03 2.18 -26.40
N PHE A 63 -12.13 2.59 -25.53
CA PHE A 63 -12.49 3.18 -24.25
C PHE A 63 -11.63 4.39 -23.96
N ARG A 64 -12.25 5.41 -23.37
CA ARG A 64 -11.54 6.60 -22.90
C ARG A 64 -10.97 6.37 -21.50
N LYS A 65 -9.79 6.93 -21.25
CA LYS A 65 -9.14 6.93 -19.93
C LYS A 65 -9.34 8.27 -19.24
N VAL A 66 -9.90 8.27 -18.03
CA VAL A 66 -10.13 9.47 -17.21
C VAL A 66 -9.29 9.39 -15.95
N ARG A 67 -8.38 10.35 -15.76
CA ARG A 67 -7.59 10.45 -14.53
C ARG A 67 -8.42 11.07 -13.41
N ILE A 68 -8.43 10.42 -12.26
CA ILE A 68 -9.11 10.91 -11.05
C ILE A 68 -8.11 11.13 -9.92
N ARG A 69 -8.34 12.20 -9.14
CA ARG A 69 -7.50 12.62 -8.02
C ARG A 69 -8.18 12.54 -6.66
N SER A 70 -9.50 12.33 -6.64
CA SER A 70 -10.30 12.15 -5.43
C SER A 70 -11.29 11.01 -5.60
N LYS A 71 -11.77 10.47 -4.48
CA LYS A 71 -12.88 9.52 -4.45
C LYS A 71 -14.18 10.15 -4.91
N GLY A 72 -14.38 11.45 -4.66
CA GLY A 72 -15.49 12.22 -5.24
C GLY A 72 -15.54 12.09 -6.76
N GLY A 73 -14.41 12.29 -7.44
CA GLY A 73 -14.35 12.13 -8.91
C GLY A 73 -14.69 10.73 -9.41
N LEU A 74 -14.39 9.66 -8.64
CA LEU A 74 -14.88 8.32 -8.96
C LEU A 74 -16.40 8.23 -8.79
N ARG A 75 -16.93 8.69 -7.65
CA ARG A 75 -18.35 8.60 -7.31
C ARG A 75 -19.23 9.44 -8.25
N ASP A 76 -18.73 10.60 -8.69
CA ASP A 76 -19.37 11.44 -9.70
C ASP A 76 -19.51 10.68 -11.02
N GLU A 77 -18.44 10.04 -11.51
CA GLU A 77 -18.50 9.21 -12.72
C GLU A 77 -19.38 7.96 -12.54
N LEU A 78 -19.45 7.37 -11.34
CA LEU A 78 -20.38 6.26 -11.05
C LEU A 78 -21.84 6.70 -11.19
N CYS A 79 -22.19 7.91 -10.75
CA CYS A 79 -23.54 8.45 -10.89
C CYS A 79 -23.92 8.77 -12.35
N HIS A 80 -22.94 8.87 -13.24
CA HIS A 80 -23.13 9.06 -14.67
C HIS A 80 -23.13 7.75 -15.48
N ILE A 81 -22.99 6.59 -14.82
CA ILE A 81 -23.05 5.30 -15.50
C ILE A 81 -24.37 5.17 -16.28
N THR A 82 -24.25 4.80 -17.55
CA THR A 82 -25.38 4.46 -18.41
C THR A 82 -25.64 2.94 -18.37
N GLY A 83 -26.89 2.51 -18.36
CA GLY A 83 -27.24 1.07 -18.36
C GLY A 83 -28.39 0.72 -17.43
N GLU A 84 -28.49 -0.56 -17.07
CA GLU A 84 -29.48 -1.04 -16.11
C GLU A 84 -29.12 -0.53 -14.70
N ILE A 85 -29.99 0.30 -14.15
CA ILE A 85 -29.86 0.83 -12.78
C ILE A 85 -30.90 0.12 -11.92
N SER A 86 -30.43 -0.67 -10.95
CA SER A 86 -31.33 -1.28 -9.98
C SER A 86 -31.95 -0.22 -9.05
N PRO A 87 -33.12 -0.50 -8.43
CA PRO A 87 -33.70 0.41 -7.44
C PRO A 87 -32.75 0.77 -6.30
N ARG A 88 -31.88 -0.18 -5.91
CA ARG A 88 -30.86 0.03 -4.87
C ARG A 88 -29.77 0.99 -5.33
N MET A 89 -29.27 0.85 -6.57
CA MET A 89 -28.30 1.80 -7.11
C MET A 89 -28.89 3.21 -7.23
N ALA A 90 -30.12 3.33 -7.73
CA ALA A 90 -30.81 4.61 -7.84
C ALA A 90 -30.95 5.30 -6.46
N TYR A 91 -31.31 4.54 -5.43
CA TYR A 91 -31.35 5.03 -4.05
C TYR A 91 -29.98 5.55 -3.57
N LEU A 92 -28.91 4.77 -3.77
CA LEU A 92 -27.56 5.16 -3.33
C LEU A 92 -27.04 6.39 -4.07
N PHE A 93 -27.32 6.52 -5.37
CA PHE A 93 -27.00 7.72 -6.14
C PHE A 93 -27.75 8.94 -5.62
N GLU A 94 -29.02 8.77 -5.21
CA GLU A 94 -29.79 9.85 -4.63
C GLU A 94 -29.22 10.29 -3.27
N CYS A 95 -28.89 9.36 -2.38
CA CYS A 95 -28.23 9.67 -1.12
C CYS A 95 -26.91 10.42 -1.33
N TYR A 96 -26.10 9.98 -2.30
CA TYR A 96 -24.86 10.66 -2.65
C TYR A 96 -25.08 12.09 -3.15
N ARG A 97 -26.06 12.31 -4.04
CA ARG A 97 -26.38 13.65 -4.57
C ARG A 97 -26.91 14.59 -3.49
N GLN A 98 -27.61 14.07 -2.49
CA GLN A 98 -28.12 14.87 -1.36
C GLN A 98 -27.03 15.28 -0.38
N ASN A 99 -26.00 14.46 -0.18
CA ASN A 99 -24.88 14.76 0.73
C ASN A 99 -23.59 14.04 0.31
N SER A 100 -22.90 14.56 -0.69
CA SER A 100 -21.67 13.95 -1.22
C SER A 100 -20.52 13.94 -0.21
N GLU A 101 -20.46 14.93 0.68
CA GLU A 101 -19.42 15.05 1.72
C GLU A 101 -19.44 13.88 2.71
N TYR A 102 -20.61 13.29 3.00
CA TYR A 102 -20.72 12.08 3.82
C TYR A 102 -19.91 10.91 3.22
N PHE A 103 -19.85 10.85 1.89
CA PHE A 103 -19.14 9.82 1.16
C PHE A 103 -17.72 10.29 0.85
N TYR A 104 -16.95 10.67 1.86
CA TYR A 104 -15.49 10.87 1.82
C TYR A 104 -14.97 11.58 0.55
N TYR A 105 -15.68 12.61 0.07
CA TYR A 105 -15.52 13.20 -1.26
C TYR A 105 -14.07 13.62 -1.54
N GLN A 106 -13.46 14.30 -0.57
CA GLN A 106 -12.10 14.85 -0.66
C GLN A 106 -10.98 13.81 -0.51
N THR A 107 -11.30 12.53 -0.30
CA THR A 107 -10.27 11.49 -0.10
C THR A 107 -9.42 11.37 -1.35
N PRO A 108 -8.10 11.62 -1.28
CA PRO A 108 -7.30 11.63 -2.49
C PRO A 108 -7.15 10.22 -3.09
N VAL A 109 -6.97 10.13 -4.39
CA VAL A 109 -6.62 8.88 -5.08
C VAL A 109 -5.65 9.20 -6.22
N ASN A 110 -4.93 8.19 -6.68
CA ASN A 110 -4.20 8.27 -7.93
C ASN A 110 -4.71 7.13 -8.81
N GLY A 111 -5.80 7.40 -9.52
CA GLY A 111 -6.53 6.39 -10.27
C GLY A 111 -6.86 6.84 -11.69
N VAL A 112 -7.17 5.85 -12.50
CA VAL A 112 -7.66 6.03 -13.87
C VAL A 112 -8.90 5.17 -14.03
N LEU A 113 -9.93 5.76 -14.62
CA LEU A 113 -11.17 5.10 -15.01
C LEU A 113 -11.13 4.81 -16.49
N CYS A 114 -11.60 3.63 -16.88
CA CYS A 114 -11.79 3.23 -18.27
C CYS A 114 -13.29 3.24 -18.55
N ILE A 115 -13.71 4.13 -19.46
CA ILE A 115 -15.12 4.37 -19.77
C ILE A 115 -15.33 4.04 -21.25
N ASP A 116 -16.33 3.22 -21.54
CA ASP A 116 -16.65 2.83 -22.90
C ASP A 116 -17.37 3.95 -23.68
N ASP A 117 -17.59 3.76 -24.98
CA ASP A 117 -18.29 4.72 -25.85
C ASP A 117 -19.74 4.98 -25.41
N GLY A 118 -20.34 4.03 -24.69
CA GLY A 118 -21.67 4.18 -24.11
C GLY A 118 -21.69 5.03 -22.84
N GLY A 119 -20.54 5.43 -22.29
CA GLY A 119 -20.45 6.13 -21.01
C GLY A 119 -20.44 5.21 -19.79
N ARG A 120 -20.19 3.91 -19.97
CA ARG A 120 -20.17 2.93 -18.88
C ARG A 120 -18.76 2.78 -18.32
N LEU A 121 -18.65 2.76 -16.98
CA LEU A 121 -17.41 2.38 -16.33
C LEU A 121 -17.18 0.87 -16.49
N ILE A 122 -16.16 0.49 -17.25
CA ILE A 122 -15.82 -0.92 -17.51
C ILE A 122 -14.61 -1.39 -16.70
N ALA A 123 -13.74 -0.46 -16.31
CA ALA A 123 -12.61 -0.78 -15.45
C ALA A 123 -12.03 0.45 -14.74
N SER A 124 -11.17 0.20 -13.76
CA SER A 124 -10.31 1.22 -13.18
C SER A 124 -8.98 0.61 -12.75
N TYR A 125 -7.93 1.42 -12.71
CA TYR A 125 -6.67 1.03 -12.10
C TYR A 125 -6.11 2.16 -11.25
N ARG A 126 -5.30 1.83 -10.25
CA ARG A 126 -4.73 2.80 -9.32
C ARG A 126 -3.41 2.31 -8.73
N ILE A 127 -2.62 3.27 -8.28
CA ILE A 127 -1.46 3.02 -7.42
C ILE A 127 -1.83 3.49 -6.01
N LYS A 128 -1.65 2.62 -5.01
CA LYS A 128 -1.85 2.98 -3.60
C LYS A 128 -0.90 4.13 -3.23
N ARG A 129 -1.45 5.13 -2.53
CA ARG A 129 -0.67 6.28 -2.09
C ARG A 129 0.38 5.86 -1.05
N PRO A 130 1.57 6.49 -1.02
CA PRO A 130 2.64 6.19 -0.07
C PRO A 130 2.18 6.09 1.38
N LYS A 131 1.38 7.05 1.86
CA LYS A 131 0.78 7.01 3.22
C LYS A 131 -0.05 5.75 3.48
N ARG A 132 -0.82 5.27 2.49
CA ARG A 132 -1.62 4.06 2.61
C ARG A 132 -0.74 2.80 2.61
N ILE A 133 0.36 2.81 1.87
CA ILE A 133 1.35 1.71 1.89
C ILE A 133 2.06 1.69 3.25
N ALA A 134 2.49 2.84 3.77
CA ALA A 134 3.08 2.98 5.10
C ALA A 134 2.17 2.43 6.20
N GLU A 135 0.88 2.79 6.17
CA GLU A 135 -0.12 2.29 7.13
C GLU A 135 -0.27 0.75 7.07
N LYS A 136 -0.31 0.18 5.86
CA LYS A 136 -0.37 -1.28 5.67
C LYS A 136 0.88 -1.99 6.17
N ALA A 137 2.04 -1.44 5.84
CA ALA A 137 3.33 -1.96 6.29
C ALA A 137 3.46 -1.85 7.81
N ASN A 138 3.03 -0.74 8.41
CA ASN A 138 2.97 -0.58 9.86
C ASN A 138 2.10 -1.68 10.49
N ARG A 139 0.87 -1.88 10.00
CA ARG A 139 -0.01 -2.91 10.53
C ARG A 139 0.62 -4.31 10.49
N ARG A 140 1.27 -4.67 9.39
CA ARG A 140 1.96 -5.95 9.24
C ARG A 140 3.12 -6.10 10.22
N ILE A 141 3.98 -5.09 10.32
CA ILE A 141 5.13 -5.09 11.24
C ILE A 141 4.65 -5.08 12.70
N ALA A 142 3.64 -4.28 13.04
CA ALA A 142 3.06 -4.20 14.37
C ALA A 142 2.45 -5.54 14.80
N ASN A 143 1.72 -6.22 13.90
CA ASN A 143 1.21 -7.57 14.16
C ASN A 143 2.34 -8.57 14.38
N TRP A 144 3.39 -8.51 13.56
CA TRP A 144 4.57 -9.36 13.73
C TRP A 144 5.29 -9.10 15.07
N ILE A 145 5.48 -7.84 15.45
CA ILE A 145 6.04 -7.46 16.75
C ILE A 145 5.17 -8.04 17.87
N PHE A 146 3.85 -7.85 17.79
CA PHE A 146 2.92 -8.34 18.80
C PHE A 146 3.01 -9.85 18.98
N GLN A 147 2.98 -10.62 17.89
CA GLN A 147 3.16 -12.07 17.93
C GLN A 147 4.51 -12.46 18.55
N THR A 148 5.57 -11.71 18.26
CA THR A 148 6.90 -11.93 18.83
C THR A 148 6.94 -11.62 20.33
N VAL A 149 6.30 -10.54 20.78
CA VAL A 149 6.16 -10.20 22.22
C VAL A 149 5.40 -11.31 22.93
N GLN A 150 4.25 -11.73 22.39
CA GLN A 150 3.43 -12.80 22.97
C GLN A 150 4.20 -14.11 23.09
N SER A 151 4.93 -14.51 22.03
CA SER A 151 5.75 -15.73 22.06
C SER A 151 6.86 -15.67 23.14
N LYS A 152 7.50 -14.51 23.30
CA LYS A 152 8.51 -14.30 24.36
C LYS A 152 7.87 -14.34 25.75
N ALA A 153 6.78 -13.64 25.98
CA ALA A 153 6.06 -13.65 27.24
C ALA A 153 5.57 -15.07 27.59
N GLN A 154 5.09 -15.82 26.60
CA GLN A 154 4.70 -17.23 26.78
C GLN A 154 5.87 -18.11 27.21
N THR A 155 7.06 -17.88 26.64
CA THR A 155 8.30 -18.58 27.04
C THR A 155 8.70 -18.25 28.48
N MET A 156 8.49 -17.01 28.93
CA MET A 156 8.75 -16.60 30.32
C MET A 156 7.77 -17.31 31.28
N ALA A 157 6.49 -17.37 30.92
CA ALA A 157 5.49 -18.13 31.65
C ALA A 157 5.81 -19.63 31.71
N ASP A 158 6.30 -20.24 30.62
CA ASP A 158 6.77 -21.63 30.60
C ASP A 158 7.94 -21.87 31.56
N VAL A 159 8.92 -20.96 31.58
CA VAL A 159 10.04 -21.03 32.52
C VAL A 159 9.54 -20.93 33.96
N ARG A 160 8.55 -20.08 34.23
CA ARG A 160 7.91 -19.99 35.55
C ARG A 160 7.16 -21.27 35.92
N ALA A 161 6.33 -21.82 35.04
CA ALA A 161 5.61 -23.08 35.27
C ALA A 161 6.58 -24.21 35.63
N LYS A 162 7.68 -24.34 34.88
CA LYS A 162 8.75 -25.31 35.15
C LYS A 162 9.40 -25.12 36.51
N LYS A 163 9.60 -23.89 36.98
CA LYS A 163 10.12 -23.61 38.34
C LYS A 163 9.19 -24.12 39.44
N PHE A 164 7.88 -24.13 39.21
CA PHE A 164 6.89 -24.68 40.12
C PHE A 164 6.59 -26.17 39.90
N GLY A 165 7.22 -26.81 38.91
CA GLY A 165 7.00 -28.22 38.59
C GLY A 165 5.61 -28.53 38.06
N ILE A 166 4.89 -27.53 37.53
CA ILE A 166 3.54 -27.67 36.99
C ILE A 166 3.53 -27.49 35.47
N ALA A 167 2.47 -27.95 34.82
CA ALA A 167 2.22 -27.66 33.42
C ALA A 167 1.76 -26.19 33.24
N LEU A 168 2.01 -25.61 32.05
CA LEU A 168 1.68 -24.22 31.76
C LEU A 168 0.18 -23.93 31.86
N ASP A 169 -0.66 -24.86 31.42
CA ASP A 169 -2.12 -24.78 31.49
C ASP A 169 -2.66 -24.78 32.93
N GLN A 170 -1.84 -25.22 33.90
CA GLN A 170 -2.14 -25.19 35.33
C GLN A 170 -1.60 -23.93 36.02
N LEU A 171 -0.80 -23.10 35.33
CA LEU A 171 -0.19 -21.90 35.89
C LEU A 171 -1.20 -20.75 35.92
N ILE A 172 -1.70 -20.42 37.11
CA ILE A 172 -2.47 -19.19 37.34
C ILE A 172 -1.50 -18.06 37.67
N THR A 173 -1.35 -17.10 36.75
CA THR A 173 -0.44 -15.96 36.91
C THR A 173 -1.23 -14.69 37.29
N PRO A 174 -0.84 -13.95 38.34
CA PRO A 174 -1.39 -12.63 38.63
C PRO A 174 -1.23 -11.66 37.46
N ARG A 175 -2.18 -10.74 37.30
CA ARG A 175 -2.16 -9.78 36.18
C ARG A 175 -0.89 -8.92 36.18
N GLU A 176 -0.44 -8.50 37.34
CA GLU A 176 0.76 -7.67 37.49
C GLU A 176 2.02 -8.38 36.97
N GLU A 177 2.09 -9.70 37.16
CA GLU A 177 3.22 -10.51 36.68
C GLU A 177 3.14 -10.71 35.16
N MET A 178 1.94 -10.96 34.60
CA MET A 178 1.76 -11.03 33.14
C MET A 178 2.12 -9.70 32.47
N ASP A 179 1.72 -8.57 33.08
CA ASP A 179 2.04 -7.23 32.58
C ASP A 179 3.56 -6.98 32.62
N ARG A 180 4.25 -7.38 33.69
CA ARG A 180 5.73 -7.29 33.79
C ARG A 180 6.43 -8.11 32.71
N GLU A 181 6.04 -9.36 32.51
CA GLU A 181 6.63 -10.22 31.47
C GLU A 181 6.42 -9.64 30.08
N PHE A 182 5.24 -9.07 29.82
CA PHE A 182 4.96 -8.42 28.56
C PHE A 182 5.85 -7.19 28.34
N ILE A 183 6.03 -6.34 29.37
CA ILE A 183 6.90 -5.17 29.32
C ILE A 183 8.36 -5.59 29.07
N GLU A 184 8.85 -6.62 29.77
CA GLU A 184 10.21 -7.15 29.58
C GLU A 184 10.41 -7.74 28.19
N ALA A 185 9.42 -8.48 27.67
CA ALA A 185 9.44 -9.02 26.33
C ALA A 185 9.47 -7.91 25.26
N GLU A 186 8.67 -6.86 25.44
CA GLU A 186 8.66 -5.69 24.56
C GLU A 186 10.01 -4.95 24.58
N ALA A 187 10.59 -4.73 25.77
CA ALA A 187 11.90 -4.12 25.93
C ALA A 187 13.02 -4.94 25.25
N SER A 188 12.99 -6.28 25.38
CA SER A 188 13.92 -7.19 24.70
C SER A 188 13.86 -7.07 23.17
N ILE A 189 12.66 -6.88 22.61
CA ILE A 189 12.47 -6.68 21.17
C ILE A 189 13.02 -5.31 20.74
N ALA A 190 12.72 -4.25 21.50
CA ALA A 190 13.27 -2.91 21.23
C ALA A 190 14.82 -2.91 21.24
N ASP A 191 15.42 -3.62 22.19
CA ASP A 191 16.87 -3.81 22.26
C ASP A 191 17.42 -4.62 21.08
N SER A 192 16.67 -5.63 20.61
CA SER A 192 17.05 -6.41 19.42
C SER A 192 17.07 -5.55 18.15
N PHE A 193 16.15 -4.59 18.02
CA PHE A 193 16.21 -3.57 16.96
C PHE A 193 17.43 -2.66 17.13
N ARG A 194 17.70 -2.18 18.35
CA ARG A 194 18.86 -1.33 18.64
C ARG A 194 20.20 -2.01 18.28
N GLN A 195 20.31 -3.29 18.57
CA GLN A 195 21.50 -4.11 18.27
C GLN A 195 21.56 -4.55 16.81
N GLY A 196 20.49 -4.36 16.02
CA GLY A 196 20.39 -4.86 14.65
C GLY A 196 20.34 -6.38 14.54
N ALA A 197 19.96 -7.08 15.62
CA ALA A 197 19.87 -8.53 15.67
C ALA A 197 18.50 -9.06 15.18
N ILE A 198 17.53 -8.17 15.03
CA ILE A 198 16.16 -8.52 14.64
C ILE A 198 16.10 -9.12 13.22
N ARG A 199 15.37 -10.22 13.09
CA ARG A 199 15.10 -10.87 11.81
C ARG A 199 13.59 -10.90 11.60
N ILE A 200 13.12 -10.09 10.66
CA ILE A 200 11.72 -10.07 10.27
C ILE A 200 11.57 -10.96 9.05
N GLU A 201 10.68 -11.95 9.12
CA GLU A 201 10.38 -12.80 7.99
C GLU A 201 9.75 -11.99 6.86
N ARG A 202 10.21 -12.21 5.62
CA ARG A 202 9.72 -11.47 4.45
C ARG A 202 8.21 -11.58 4.29
N SER A 203 7.67 -12.79 4.42
CA SER A 203 6.23 -13.11 4.35
C SER A 203 5.39 -12.23 5.30
N SER A 204 5.91 -11.93 6.49
CA SER A 204 5.22 -11.13 7.50
C SER A 204 5.06 -9.67 7.08
N ILE A 205 5.88 -9.17 6.16
CA ILE A 205 5.93 -7.76 5.73
C ILE A 205 5.73 -7.56 4.23
N THR A 206 5.27 -8.59 3.52
CA THR A 206 4.92 -8.56 2.09
C THR A 206 3.62 -7.80 1.87
N ILE A 207 3.58 -6.94 0.85
CA ILE A 207 2.38 -6.24 0.39
C ILE A 207 2.26 -6.43 -1.12
N ASP A 208 1.22 -7.15 -1.54
CA ASP A 208 0.99 -7.50 -2.94
C ASP A 208 0.08 -6.55 -3.72
N ASP A 209 -0.58 -5.65 -3.01
CA ASP A 209 -1.67 -4.87 -3.57
C ASP A 209 -1.34 -3.38 -3.72
N VAL A 210 -0.08 -3.02 -3.96
CA VAL A 210 0.29 -1.61 -4.19
C VAL A 210 -0.32 -1.10 -5.50
N GLY A 211 -0.19 -1.88 -6.58
CA GLY A 211 -0.96 -1.69 -7.81
C GLY A 211 -2.28 -2.44 -7.73
N GLY A 212 -3.37 -1.80 -8.13
CA GLY A 212 -4.69 -2.41 -8.13
C GLY A 212 -5.47 -2.11 -9.41
N VAL A 213 -6.09 -3.14 -9.96
CA VAL A 213 -7.01 -3.11 -11.10
C VAL A 213 -8.39 -3.56 -10.61
N LYS A 214 -9.45 -2.93 -11.09
CA LYS A 214 -10.82 -3.38 -10.88
C LYS A 214 -11.55 -3.43 -12.21
N ILE A 215 -12.10 -4.59 -12.57
CA ILE A 215 -12.88 -4.81 -13.79
C ILE A 215 -14.35 -4.95 -13.43
N LEU A 216 -15.20 -4.32 -14.23
CA LEU A 216 -16.65 -4.37 -14.11
C LEU A 216 -17.24 -5.17 -15.26
N GLY A 217 -18.17 -6.06 -14.95
CA GLY A 217 -18.87 -6.87 -15.94
C GLY A 217 -19.94 -7.76 -15.33
N THR A 218 -20.67 -8.46 -16.19
CA THR A 218 -21.62 -9.49 -15.76
C THR A 218 -20.86 -10.70 -15.18
N GLN A 219 -21.52 -11.50 -14.35
CA GLN A 219 -20.91 -12.72 -13.77
C GLN A 219 -20.30 -13.64 -14.84
N GLU A 220 -20.96 -13.78 -15.99
CA GLU A 220 -20.46 -14.56 -17.12
C GLU A 220 -19.19 -13.96 -17.74
N GLN A 221 -19.14 -12.64 -17.92
CA GLN A 221 -17.95 -11.95 -18.42
C GLN A 221 -16.79 -12.09 -17.42
N LEU A 222 -17.04 -11.89 -16.13
CA LEU A 222 -16.02 -12.00 -15.09
C LEU A 222 -15.45 -13.43 -15.00
N ALA A 223 -16.31 -14.45 -15.10
CA ALA A 223 -15.87 -15.84 -15.14
C ALA A 223 -15.01 -16.16 -16.38
N LYS A 224 -15.33 -15.58 -17.54
CA LYS A 224 -14.51 -15.71 -18.76
C LYS A 224 -13.12 -15.09 -18.59
N ILE A 225 -13.02 -13.90 -17.97
CA ILE A 225 -11.72 -13.28 -17.65
C ILE A 225 -10.89 -14.20 -16.77
N GLU A 226 -11.50 -14.67 -15.68
CA GLU A 226 -10.79 -15.51 -14.72
C GLU A 226 -10.28 -16.79 -15.38
N GLY A 227 -11.09 -17.42 -16.23
CA GLY A 227 -10.66 -18.56 -17.05
C GLY A 227 -9.51 -18.21 -18.00
N ALA A 228 -9.62 -17.11 -18.74
CA ALA A 228 -8.60 -16.67 -19.68
C ALA A 228 -7.25 -16.33 -18.99
N LEU A 229 -7.28 -15.70 -17.82
CA LEU A 229 -6.08 -15.38 -17.04
C LEU A 229 -5.39 -16.64 -16.51
N ARG A 230 -6.15 -17.66 -16.10
CA ARG A 230 -5.57 -18.94 -15.64
C ARG A 230 -4.96 -19.76 -16.77
N SER A 231 -5.44 -19.58 -17.99
CA SER A 231 -4.91 -20.26 -19.18
C SER A 231 -3.74 -19.52 -19.84
N ASP A 232 -3.45 -18.28 -19.42
CA ASP A 232 -2.38 -17.47 -19.99
C ASP A 232 -1.03 -17.87 -19.38
N PRO A 233 -0.08 -18.45 -20.14
CA PRO A 233 1.19 -18.91 -19.59
C PRO A 233 2.11 -17.75 -19.16
N SER A 234 1.82 -16.52 -19.59
CA SER A 234 2.61 -15.36 -19.22
C SER A 234 2.22 -14.78 -17.86
N ILE A 235 1.03 -15.11 -17.34
CA ILE A 235 0.46 -14.56 -16.10
C ILE A 235 0.39 -15.66 -15.03
N GLY A 236 1.03 -15.43 -13.89
CA GLY A 236 0.87 -16.27 -12.71
C GLY A 236 -0.32 -15.77 -11.87
N VAL A 237 -1.18 -16.68 -11.40
CA VAL A 237 -2.23 -16.35 -10.41
C VAL A 237 -1.86 -17.00 -9.08
N SER A 238 -1.43 -16.20 -8.10
CA SER A 238 -0.87 -16.74 -6.84
C SER A 238 -1.88 -16.89 -5.71
N GLU A 239 -2.89 -16.02 -5.65
CA GLU A 239 -3.91 -16.01 -4.59
C GLU A 239 -5.29 -15.69 -5.17
N ARG A 240 -6.34 -16.28 -4.58
CA ARG A 240 -7.74 -15.99 -4.89
C ARG A 240 -8.51 -15.84 -3.58
N GLU A 241 -9.15 -14.70 -3.40
CA GLU A 241 -10.09 -14.45 -2.31
C GLU A 241 -11.47 -14.11 -2.89
N SER A 242 -12.50 -14.82 -2.42
CA SER A 242 -13.89 -14.51 -2.74
C SER A 242 -14.52 -13.80 -1.55
N PHE A 243 -15.08 -12.62 -1.77
CA PHE A 243 -15.84 -11.89 -0.78
C PHE A 243 -17.34 -12.16 -0.98
N CYS A 244 -18.02 -12.57 0.08
CA CYS A 244 -19.47 -12.77 0.13
C CYS A 244 -20.09 -12.01 1.32
N GLY A 245 -21.33 -11.56 1.19
CA GLY A 245 -22.03 -10.74 2.20
C GLY A 245 -22.28 -9.31 1.72
N ASN A 246 -22.04 -8.30 2.57
CA ASN A 246 -22.28 -6.88 2.23
C ASN A 246 -21.40 -6.37 1.07
N TYR A 247 -20.38 -7.12 0.66
CA TYR A 247 -19.48 -6.82 -0.44
C TYR A 247 -19.20 -8.10 -1.23
N GLU A 248 -19.60 -8.11 -2.50
CA GLU A 248 -19.39 -9.24 -3.42
C GLU A 248 -18.33 -8.89 -4.47
N ALA A 249 -17.20 -9.58 -4.42
CA ALA A 249 -16.15 -9.47 -5.43
C ALA A 249 -15.22 -10.68 -5.38
N SER A 250 -14.53 -10.94 -6.48
CA SER A 250 -13.39 -11.86 -6.50
C SER A 250 -12.10 -11.04 -6.59
N SER A 251 -11.15 -11.26 -5.69
CA SER A 251 -9.81 -10.66 -5.74
C SER A 251 -8.78 -11.71 -6.10
N LEU A 252 -7.87 -11.35 -7.00
CA LEU A 252 -6.80 -12.18 -7.51
C LEU A 252 -5.48 -11.42 -7.35
N ILE A 253 -4.41 -12.11 -6.98
CA ILE A 253 -3.05 -11.57 -7.09
C ILE A 253 -2.41 -12.11 -8.36
N LEU A 254 -2.18 -11.22 -9.32
CA LEU A 254 -1.54 -11.51 -10.60
C LEU A 254 -0.05 -11.24 -10.48
N ASP A 255 0.77 -12.21 -10.86
CA ASP A 255 2.20 -12.05 -11.10
C ASP A 255 2.43 -11.91 -12.61
N ILE A 256 2.91 -10.74 -13.03
CA ILE A 256 2.94 -10.33 -14.45
C ILE A 256 4.33 -9.86 -14.87
N PRO A 257 4.76 -10.16 -16.11
CA PRO A 257 5.96 -9.56 -16.67
C PRO A 257 5.70 -8.09 -17.02
N TRP A 258 6.77 -7.31 -17.15
CA TRP A 258 6.75 -5.98 -17.73
C TRP A 258 7.86 -5.88 -18.79
N ASP A 259 7.70 -5.00 -19.77
CA ASP A 259 8.65 -4.84 -20.88
C ASP A 259 9.62 -3.67 -20.60
N PRO A 260 10.90 -3.93 -20.29
CA PRO A 260 11.84 -2.87 -19.99
C PRO A 260 12.09 -1.92 -21.16
N GLU A 261 12.10 -2.43 -22.40
CA GLU A 261 12.36 -1.63 -23.59
C GLU A 261 11.20 -0.68 -23.86
N GLU A 262 9.97 -1.20 -23.78
CA GLU A 262 8.76 -0.40 -23.98
C GLU A 262 8.65 0.69 -22.89
N ILE A 263 8.86 0.33 -21.63
CA ILE A 263 8.80 1.26 -20.49
C ILE A 263 9.81 2.40 -20.67
N CYS A 264 11.06 2.06 -20.97
CA CYS A 264 12.13 3.03 -21.14
C CYS A 264 11.88 3.98 -22.33
N ARG A 265 11.39 3.44 -23.45
CA ARG A 265 10.97 4.23 -24.61
C ARG A 265 9.85 5.20 -24.24
N LYS A 266 8.77 4.72 -23.60
CA LYS A 266 7.66 5.58 -23.17
C LYS A 266 8.12 6.68 -22.22
N PHE A 267 9.07 6.40 -21.33
CA PHE A 267 9.57 7.40 -20.38
C PHE A 267 10.20 8.60 -21.09
N ARG A 268 11.01 8.31 -22.12
CA ARG A 268 11.66 9.33 -22.97
C ARG A 268 10.65 10.06 -23.84
N ASP A 269 9.82 9.33 -24.58
CA ASP A 269 8.88 9.89 -25.56
C ASP A 269 7.84 10.80 -24.90
N SER A 270 7.34 10.42 -23.72
CA SER A 270 6.35 11.19 -22.96
C SER A 270 6.94 12.31 -22.11
N LYS A 271 8.28 12.48 -22.11
CA LYS A 271 9.01 13.38 -21.20
C LYS A 271 8.59 13.20 -19.72
N SER A 272 8.33 11.97 -19.30
CA SER A 272 7.79 11.70 -17.97
C SER A 272 8.71 12.16 -16.82
N TRP A 273 10.00 12.35 -17.10
CA TRP A 273 10.96 12.95 -16.17
C TRP A 273 10.55 14.33 -15.63
N GLU A 274 9.77 15.13 -16.37
CA GLU A 274 9.30 16.46 -15.94
C GLU A 274 8.49 16.40 -14.64
N LYS A 275 7.81 15.27 -14.38
CA LYS A 275 6.99 15.05 -13.17
C LYS A 275 7.82 14.88 -11.90
N TYR A 276 9.14 14.70 -12.01
CA TYR A 276 10.02 14.30 -10.90
C TYR A 276 11.09 15.35 -10.57
N LEU A 277 11.04 16.54 -11.17
CA LEU A 277 12.08 17.59 -11.02
C LEU A 277 12.29 18.07 -9.58
N ASN A 278 11.30 17.91 -8.70
CA ASN A 278 11.36 18.37 -7.31
C ASN A 278 11.82 17.28 -6.31
N ARG A 279 12.47 16.21 -6.79
CA ARG A 279 12.86 15.06 -5.96
C ARG A 279 14.36 14.92 -5.72
N GLY A 280 15.12 16.01 -5.79
CA GLY A 280 16.57 15.99 -5.49
C GLY A 280 17.47 15.37 -6.57
N ILE A 281 16.91 14.79 -7.64
CA ILE A 281 17.66 14.36 -8.83
C ILE A 281 17.64 15.49 -9.88
N SER A 282 18.82 15.82 -10.43
CA SER A 282 18.94 16.86 -11.45
C SER A 282 18.16 16.51 -12.73
N ALA A 283 17.63 17.54 -13.41
CA ALA A 283 16.96 17.37 -14.69
C ALA A 283 17.86 16.70 -15.75
N SER A 284 19.15 17.01 -15.76
CA SER A 284 20.13 16.38 -16.66
C SER A 284 20.26 14.88 -16.42
N GLU A 285 20.16 14.44 -15.16
CA GLU A 285 20.22 13.02 -14.82
C GLU A 285 18.93 12.31 -15.22
N LEU A 286 17.76 12.87 -14.90
CA LEU A 286 16.48 12.27 -15.29
C LEU A 286 16.28 12.21 -16.81
N LYS A 287 16.84 13.16 -17.57
CA LYS A 287 16.81 13.17 -19.04
C LYS A 287 17.59 12.03 -19.68
N LYS A 288 18.53 11.40 -18.96
CA LYS A 288 19.23 10.19 -19.45
C LYS A 288 18.29 9.00 -19.58
N GLY A 289 17.11 9.06 -18.95
CA GLY A 289 16.12 8.01 -18.92
C GLY A 289 16.14 7.22 -17.60
N ILE A 290 15.33 6.17 -17.54
CA ILE A 290 15.25 5.28 -16.37
C ILE A 290 16.07 4.01 -16.55
N GLU A 291 16.61 3.76 -17.75
CA GLU A 291 17.46 2.62 -18.09
C GLU A 291 18.60 2.41 -17.07
N PRO A 292 19.35 3.45 -16.64
CA PRO A 292 20.42 3.27 -15.66
C PRO A 292 19.92 2.91 -14.26
N LEU A 293 18.62 3.05 -14.01
CA LEU A 293 17.98 2.77 -12.72
C LEU A 293 17.39 1.36 -12.65
N LEU A 294 17.47 0.55 -13.71
CA LEU A 294 16.90 -0.81 -13.75
C LEU A 294 17.86 -1.90 -13.25
N GLU A 295 18.99 -1.52 -12.64
CA GLU A 295 19.93 -2.49 -12.09
C GLU A 295 19.30 -3.28 -10.94
N ASN A 296 19.39 -4.62 -11.00
CA ASN A 296 18.73 -5.54 -10.06
C ASN A 296 17.19 -5.44 -10.05
N ALA A 297 16.59 -4.89 -11.12
CA ALA A 297 15.15 -4.87 -11.27
C ALA A 297 14.60 -6.29 -11.45
N GLU A 298 13.55 -6.60 -10.69
CA GLU A 298 12.81 -7.83 -10.83
C GLU A 298 12.00 -7.84 -12.12
N ALA A 299 12.10 -8.91 -12.91
CA ALA A 299 11.44 -9.03 -14.21
C ALA A 299 9.90 -9.13 -14.14
N ARG A 300 9.36 -9.37 -12.94
CA ARG A 300 7.93 -9.56 -12.71
C ARG A 300 7.46 -8.77 -11.49
N ILE A 301 6.23 -8.27 -11.56
CA ILE A 301 5.58 -7.54 -10.47
C ILE A 301 4.23 -8.16 -10.13
N LYS A 302 3.80 -8.00 -8.88
CA LYS A 302 2.47 -8.41 -8.46
C LYS A 302 1.47 -7.26 -8.46
N VAL A 303 0.26 -7.53 -8.94
CA VAL A 303 -0.86 -6.58 -9.02
C VAL A 303 -2.13 -7.26 -8.49
N GLU A 304 -2.91 -6.52 -7.70
CA GLU A 304 -4.25 -6.95 -7.28
C GLU A 304 -5.26 -6.71 -8.41
N LEU A 305 -6.00 -7.74 -8.80
CA LEU A 305 -7.13 -7.66 -9.72
C LEU A 305 -8.43 -7.96 -8.97
N ILE A 306 -9.36 -7.02 -8.98
CA ILE A 306 -10.69 -7.17 -8.42
C ILE A 306 -11.72 -7.29 -9.55
N LEU A 307 -12.48 -8.38 -9.56
CA LEU A 307 -13.60 -8.62 -10.45
C LEU A 307 -14.90 -8.35 -9.69
N SER A 308 -15.74 -7.45 -10.19
CA SER A 308 -16.94 -6.98 -9.48
C SER A 308 -18.05 -6.60 -10.46
N THR A 309 -19.31 -6.81 -10.10
CA THR A 309 -20.44 -6.32 -10.92
C THR A 309 -20.63 -4.81 -10.73
N PRO A 310 -21.37 -4.13 -11.63
CA PRO A 310 -21.72 -2.71 -11.43
C PRO A 310 -22.43 -2.44 -10.09
N GLU A 311 -23.37 -3.30 -9.68
CA GLU A 311 -24.07 -3.17 -8.41
C GLU A 311 -23.11 -3.27 -7.23
N ALA A 312 -22.22 -4.26 -7.25
CA ALA A 312 -21.23 -4.45 -6.20
C ALA A 312 -20.18 -3.32 -6.16
N MET A 313 -19.85 -2.72 -7.31
CA MET A 313 -19.05 -1.50 -7.37
C MET A 313 -19.75 -0.36 -6.62
N VAL A 314 -21.03 -0.10 -6.92
CA VAL A 314 -21.80 0.97 -6.28
C VAL A 314 -21.92 0.73 -4.77
N GLU A 315 -22.24 -0.50 -4.34
CA GLU A 315 -22.29 -0.84 -2.90
C GLU A 315 -20.94 -0.63 -2.19
N SER A 316 -19.82 -0.90 -2.87
CA SER A 316 -18.48 -0.73 -2.29
C SER A 316 -18.03 0.72 -2.14
N GLU A 317 -18.68 1.65 -2.84
CA GLU A 317 -18.31 3.07 -2.85
C GLU A 317 -19.34 3.98 -2.19
N LEU A 318 -20.62 3.59 -2.19
CA LEU A 318 -21.76 4.37 -1.68
C LEU A 318 -22.65 3.60 -0.69
N GLY A 319 -22.50 2.29 -0.59
CA GLY A 319 -23.41 1.42 0.17
C GLY A 319 -22.93 1.08 1.59
N ASN A 320 -23.28 -0.11 2.06
CA ASN A 320 -22.94 -0.57 3.42
C ASN A 320 -21.48 -1.05 3.55
N SER A 321 -20.72 -0.97 2.47
CA SER A 321 -19.36 -1.53 2.36
C SER A 321 -18.35 -0.48 1.89
N ILE A 322 -18.60 0.80 2.18
CA ILE A 322 -17.73 1.91 1.81
C ILE A 322 -16.30 1.59 2.23
N HIS A 323 -15.41 1.61 1.26
CA HIS A 323 -14.02 1.21 1.46
C HIS A 323 -13.37 1.98 2.62
N GLU A 324 -13.63 3.28 2.73
CA GLU A 324 -13.07 4.15 3.77
C GLU A 324 -13.53 3.79 5.19
N GLU A 325 -14.77 3.35 5.38
CA GLU A 325 -15.26 2.90 6.69
C GLU A 325 -14.54 1.64 7.15
N ARG A 326 -14.28 0.72 6.22
CA ARG A 326 -13.48 -0.49 6.50
C ARG A 326 -12.05 -0.12 6.91
N ILE A 327 -11.47 0.92 6.30
CA ILE A 327 -10.15 1.43 6.68
C ILE A 327 -10.18 1.96 8.11
N ILE A 328 -11.17 2.77 8.47
CA ILE A 328 -11.31 3.36 9.81
C ILE A 328 -11.50 2.25 10.85
N SER A 329 -12.42 1.32 10.62
CA SER A 329 -12.63 0.18 11.50
C SER A 329 -11.35 -0.63 11.74
N GLN A 330 -10.54 -0.86 10.70
CA GLN A 330 -9.24 -1.51 10.83
C GLN A 330 -8.21 -0.72 11.66
N ARG A 331 -8.33 0.61 11.72
CA ARG A 331 -7.47 1.46 12.57
C ARG A 331 -7.89 1.41 14.03
N ASP A 332 -9.19 1.45 14.29
CA ASP A 332 -9.72 1.52 15.65
C ASP A 332 -9.51 0.21 16.42
N HIS A 333 -9.61 -0.92 15.71
CA HIS A 333 -9.50 -2.28 16.26
C HIS A 333 -8.08 -2.86 16.20
N LYS A 334 -7.03 -2.03 16.23
CA LYS A 334 -5.65 -2.54 16.35
C LYS A 334 -5.47 -3.29 17.68
N PRO A 335 -5.10 -4.60 17.66
CA PRO A 335 -4.97 -5.41 18.87
C PRO A 335 -3.77 -5.02 19.73
N TYR A 336 -2.77 -4.38 19.13
CA TYR A 336 -1.54 -3.95 19.80
C TYR A 336 -1.36 -2.44 19.65
N LYS A 337 -1.28 -1.75 20.78
CA LYS A 337 -1.06 -0.32 20.90
C LYS A 337 0.14 -0.10 21.82
N GLY A 338 1.12 0.66 21.35
CA GLY A 338 2.37 0.89 22.08
C GLY A 338 3.28 1.86 21.33
N TYR A 339 4.42 2.19 21.95
CA TYR A 339 5.38 3.11 21.33
C TYR A 339 6.09 2.47 20.13
N ILE A 340 6.37 1.16 20.14
CA ILE A 340 7.05 0.50 19.00
C ILE A 340 6.20 0.55 17.73
N PRO A 341 4.91 0.12 17.70
CA PRO A 341 4.05 0.27 16.52
C PRO A 341 3.90 1.72 16.05
N THR A 342 3.85 2.67 16.98
CA THR A 342 3.76 4.10 16.65
C THR A 342 5.03 4.56 15.95
N ASN A 343 6.20 4.17 16.45
CA ASN A 343 7.49 4.51 15.86
C ASN A 343 7.69 3.84 14.50
N VAL A 344 7.17 2.62 14.30
CA VAL A 344 7.15 1.96 12.98
C VAL A 344 6.30 2.79 11.99
N GLU A 345 5.13 3.26 12.42
CA GLU A 345 4.27 4.13 11.59
C GLU A 345 5.02 5.38 11.13
N PHE A 346 5.61 6.11 12.09
CA PHE A 346 6.32 7.35 11.82
C PHE A 346 7.54 7.14 10.93
N LEU A 347 8.32 6.08 11.21
CA LEU A 347 9.50 5.77 10.41
C LEU A 347 9.14 5.41 8.97
N LEU A 348 8.09 4.63 8.74
CA LEU A 348 7.67 4.27 7.39
C LEU A 348 7.11 5.47 6.64
N GLU A 349 6.30 6.31 7.29
CA GLU A 349 5.81 7.54 6.68
C GLU A 349 6.97 8.48 6.31
N TYR A 350 7.97 8.60 7.18
CA TYR A 350 9.20 9.36 6.92
C TYR A 350 10.02 8.76 5.75
N LEU A 351 10.21 7.44 5.71
CA LEU A 351 10.91 6.75 4.61
C LEU A 351 10.24 7.03 3.26
N PHE A 352 8.92 6.97 3.20
CA PHE A 352 8.18 7.36 2.00
C PHE A 352 8.32 8.84 1.66
N ALA A 353 8.28 9.72 2.67
CA ALA A 353 8.46 11.15 2.47
C ALA A 353 9.82 11.49 1.87
N VAL A 354 10.90 10.83 2.32
CA VAL A 354 12.27 11.04 1.80
C VAL A 354 12.31 10.85 0.28
N GLY A 355 11.86 9.71 -0.24
CA GLY A 355 11.92 9.46 -1.69
C GLY A 355 10.94 10.29 -2.54
N LEU A 356 10.08 11.09 -1.91
CA LEU A 356 9.19 12.06 -2.57
C LEU A 356 9.65 13.51 -2.39
N SER A 357 10.60 13.74 -1.49
CA SER A 357 11.10 15.07 -1.13
C SER A 357 12.26 15.51 -2.02
N PRO A 358 12.63 16.80 -1.99
CA PRO A 358 13.85 17.29 -2.61
C PRO A 358 15.15 16.81 -1.95
N ALA A 359 15.09 16.13 -0.79
CA ALA A 359 16.27 15.76 -0.03
C ALA A 359 17.06 14.62 -0.70
N ALA A 360 18.31 14.91 -1.06
CA ALA A 360 19.22 13.94 -1.69
C ALA A 360 20.03 13.11 -0.68
N GLU A 361 20.10 13.57 0.57
CA GLU A 361 20.92 12.97 1.64
C GLU A 361 20.17 12.99 2.96
N ILE A 362 20.39 11.95 3.78
CA ILE A 362 19.88 11.84 5.15
C ILE A 362 21.04 11.42 6.05
N LYS A 363 21.38 12.27 7.03
CA LYS A 363 22.50 12.02 7.94
C LYS A 363 22.18 10.95 8.97
N GLU A 364 20.95 10.96 9.49
CA GLU A 364 20.51 10.01 10.50
C GLU A 364 19.03 9.68 10.34
N VAL A 365 18.64 8.47 10.78
CA VAL A 365 17.23 8.09 10.88
C VAL A 365 16.63 8.81 12.10
N PRO A 366 15.65 9.71 11.94
CA PRO A 366 15.19 10.56 13.05
C PRO A 366 14.28 9.83 14.05
N ILE A 367 13.60 8.77 13.60
CA ILE A 367 12.72 7.95 14.43
C ILE A 367 13.41 6.63 14.75
N LYS A 368 13.64 6.36 16.04
CA LYS A 368 14.18 5.08 16.52
C LYS A 368 13.10 4.23 17.17
N LEU A 369 13.08 2.93 16.94
CA LEU A 369 12.03 2.06 17.51
C LEU A 369 12.04 1.99 19.04
N TRP A 370 13.18 2.27 19.67
CA TRP A 370 13.36 2.34 21.12
C TRP A 370 13.21 3.76 21.70
N GLY A 371 12.74 4.73 20.90
CA GLY A 371 12.45 6.10 21.36
C GLY A 371 10.97 6.29 21.73
N ARG A 372 10.63 7.50 22.21
CA ARG A 372 9.24 7.94 22.38
C ARG A 372 9.06 9.26 21.63
N TYR A 373 8.08 9.30 20.74
CA TYR A 373 7.82 10.44 19.88
C TYR A 373 6.34 10.76 19.86
N LEU A 374 6.01 12.04 19.67
CA LEU A 374 4.66 12.50 19.43
C LEU A 374 4.43 12.64 17.91
N PRO A 375 3.17 12.64 17.44
CA PRO A 375 2.86 12.90 16.03
C PRO A 375 3.50 14.19 15.49
N ASP A 376 3.58 15.23 16.32
CA ASP A 376 4.21 16.52 16.01
C ASP A 376 5.67 16.37 15.58
N THR A 377 6.39 15.41 16.17
CA THR A 377 7.77 15.12 15.82
C THR A 377 7.90 14.64 14.37
N LEU A 378 6.99 13.77 13.91
CA LEU A 378 6.96 13.35 12.51
C LEU A 378 6.65 14.52 11.58
N VAL A 379 5.68 15.35 11.94
CA VAL A 379 5.29 16.53 11.15
C VAL A 379 6.48 17.47 10.97
N MET A 380 7.22 17.74 12.04
CA MET A 380 8.44 18.56 12.01
C MET A 380 9.47 18.01 11.02
N PHE A 381 9.79 16.71 11.11
CA PHE A 381 10.77 16.08 10.22
C PHE A 381 10.32 16.06 8.75
N ILE A 382 9.03 15.83 8.48
CA ILE A 382 8.49 15.92 7.12
C ILE A 382 8.60 17.37 6.60
N ARG A 383 8.24 18.38 7.41
CA ARG A 383 8.35 19.80 7.01
C ARG A 383 9.81 20.15 6.65
N GLU A 384 10.77 19.66 7.42
CA GLU A 384 12.20 19.82 7.13
C GLU A 384 12.61 19.21 5.78
N LEU A 385 12.19 17.98 5.48
CA LEU A 385 12.46 17.32 4.19
C LEU A 385 11.99 18.15 2.99
N PHE A 386 10.84 18.81 3.13
CA PHE A 386 10.25 19.65 2.08
C PHE A 386 10.66 21.13 2.16
N GLN A 387 11.63 21.48 3.01
CA GLN A 387 12.10 22.86 3.21
C GLN A 387 10.97 23.82 3.62
N LEU A 388 9.97 23.31 4.32
CA LEU A 388 8.88 24.08 4.90
C LEU A 388 9.29 24.59 6.29
N PRO A 389 8.80 25.76 6.74
CA PRO A 389 9.06 26.26 8.09
C PRO A 389 8.65 25.21 9.12
N GLN A 390 9.52 24.89 10.09
CA GLN A 390 9.26 23.83 11.08
C GLN A 390 8.22 24.24 12.14
N TYR A 391 8.07 25.54 12.36
CA TYR A 391 7.16 26.11 13.33
C TYR A 391 6.25 27.12 12.65
N ASP A 392 4.99 27.12 13.03
CA ASP A 392 4.07 28.19 12.68
C ASP A 392 4.34 29.33 13.66
N LEU A 393 5.22 30.25 13.24
CA LEU A 393 5.50 31.46 14.00
C LEU A 393 4.26 32.37 13.93
N PHE A 394 3.58 32.54 15.07
CA PHE A 394 2.55 33.56 15.23
C PHE A 394 3.14 34.97 15.39
N TYR A 395 4.48 35.13 15.35
CA TYR A 395 5.20 36.40 15.51
C TYR A 395 6.40 36.51 14.57
#